data_AF-A0A352KMI7-F1
#
_entry.id   AF-A0A352KMI7-F1
#
_cell.length_a   1.000
_cell.length_b   1.000
_cell.length_c   1.000
_cell.angle_alpha   90.00
_cell.angle_beta   90.00
_cell.angle_gamma   90.00
#
_symmetry.space_group_name_H-M   'P 1'
#
loop_
_entity.id
_entity.type
_entity.pdbx_description
1 polymer ?
#
loop_
_entity_poly.entity_id
_entity_poly.type
_entity_poly.pdbx_seq_one_letter_code
_entity_poly.pdbx_strand_id
1 'polypeptide(L)'
;RPKDPHAMTPQRELGVYYLIFTFMAVGSLALMVMLGVFVEADAAWHQVTIRDTDFTPTHIGLFYLVIPAGAVGAIIGAIWLHTRMPDFVGRASIPFLLVVAAPVMIMPNLGLNEWGHTFFYAE
;
A
#
# COMPACT_ATOMS: atom_id res chain seq x y z
N ARG A 1 12.91 -0.11 -19.29
CA ARG A 1 11.78 0.38 -20.12
C ARG A 1 12.01 -0.11 -21.55
N PRO A 2 11.03 -0.73 -22.22
CA PRO A 2 11.13 -1.05 -23.65
C PRO A 2 11.34 0.21 -24.48
N LYS A 3 12.10 0.12 -25.59
CA LYS A 3 12.34 1.28 -26.47
C LYS A 3 11.04 1.81 -27.07
N ASP A 4 10.19 0.89 -27.54
CA ASP A 4 8.82 1.19 -27.96
C ASP A 4 7.85 0.21 -27.26
N PRO A 5 7.10 0.67 -26.25
CA PRO A 5 6.08 -0.14 -25.60
C PRO A 5 4.92 -0.52 -26.54
N HIS A 6 4.57 0.34 -27.51
CA HIS A 6 3.39 0.14 -28.38
C HIS A 6 3.60 -0.95 -29.44
N ALA A 7 4.85 -1.31 -29.74
CA ALA A 7 5.20 -2.41 -30.63
C ALA A 7 5.18 -3.81 -29.94
N MET A 8 4.43 -3.97 -28.84
CA MET A 8 4.36 -5.22 -28.09
C MET A 8 3.52 -6.28 -28.82
N THR A 9 4.00 -7.54 -28.84
CA THR A 9 3.21 -8.64 -29.41
C THR A 9 2.05 -9.03 -28.48
N PRO A 10 0.91 -9.53 -29.00
CA PRO A 10 -0.22 -9.94 -28.18
C PRO A 10 0.13 -11.00 -27.12
N GLN A 11 1.03 -11.93 -27.45
CA GLN A 11 1.49 -12.96 -26.51
C GLN A 11 2.27 -12.35 -25.34
N ARG A 12 3.08 -11.34 -25.62
CA ARG A 12 3.84 -10.64 -24.58
C ARG A 12 2.92 -9.81 -23.69
N GLU A 13 1.96 -9.13 -24.31
CA GLU A 13 0.95 -8.33 -23.62
C GLU A 13 0.09 -9.18 -22.68
N LEU A 14 -0.37 -10.35 -23.14
CA LEU A 14 -1.08 -11.31 -22.29
C LEU A 14 -0.23 -11.77 -21.08
N GLY A 15 1.07 -11.99 -21.29
CA GLY A 15 1.99 -12.30 -20.20
C GLY A 15 2.14 -11.16 -19.17
N VAL A 16 2.05 -9.90 -19.61
CA VAL A 16 2.02 -8.72 -18.74
C VAL A 16 0.72 -8.71 -17.92
N TYR A 17 -0.42 -8.99 -18.54
CA TYR A 17 -1.70 -9.09 -17.83
C TYR A 17 -1.69 -10.17 -16.75
N TYR A 18 -1.14 -11.36 -17.03
CA TYR A 18 -1.01 -12.40 -16.00
C TYR A 18 -0.16 -11.93 -14.82
N LEU A 19 0.95 -11.25 -15.08
CA LEU A 19 1.79 -10.71 -14.01
C LEU A 19 1.04 -9.66 -13.18
N ILE A 20 0.26 -8.78 -13.82
CA ILE A 20 -0.57 -7.78 -13.12
C ILE A 20 -1.58 -8.48 -12.22
N PHE A 21 -2.30 -9.49 -12.72
CA PHE A 21 -3.28 -10.22 -11.93
C PHE A 21 -2.65 -11.01 -10.78
N THR A 22 -1.47 -11.59 -10.98
CA THR A 22 -0.70 -12.21 -9.89
C THR A 22 -0.31 -11.18 -8.83
N PHE A 23 0.18 -10.00 -9.24
CA PHE A 23 0.50 -8.92 -8.31
C PHE A 23 -0.74 -8.44 -7.53
N MET A 24 -1.89 -8.32 -8.18
CA MET A 24 -3.14 -7.97 -7.51
C MET A 24 -3.57 -9.05 -6.51
N ALA A 25 -3.50 -10.34 -6.88
CA ALA A 25 -3.86 -11.44 -5.98
C ALA A 25 -2.96 -11.49 -4.74
N VAL A 26 -1.64 -11.43 -4.94
CA VAL A 26 -0.66 -11.41 -3.84
C VAL A 26 -0.80 -10.11 -3.02
N GLY A 27 -1.03 -8.98 -3.68
CA GLY A 27 -1.25 -7.69 -3.04
C GLY A 27 -2.47 -7.69 -2.12
N SER A 28 -3.58 -8.34 -2.52
CA SER A 28 -4.76 -8.51 -1.67
C SER A 28 -4.47 -9.34 -0.43
N LEU A 29 -3.68 -10.42 -0.55
CA LEU A 29 -3.24 -11.21 0.62
C LEU A 29 -2.32 -10.40 1.53
N ALA A 30 -1.39 -9.63 0.95
CA ALA A 30 -0.51 -8.75 1.71
C ALA A 30 -1.29 -7.66 2.46
N LEU A 31 -2.33 -7.09 1.85
CA LEU A 31 -3.25 -6.16 2.51
C LEU A 31 -4.00 -6.83 3.67
N MET A 32 -4.45 -8.08 3.51
CA MET A 32 -5.10 -8.81 4.60
C MET A 32 -4.13 -9.08 5.77
N VAL A 33 -2.87 -9.40 5.49
CA VAL A 33 -1.85 -9.52 6.55
C VAL A 33 -1.62 -8.16 7.23
N MET A 34 -1.44 -7.10 6.44
CA MET A 34 -1.19 -5.76 6.97
C MET A 34 -2.35 -5.23 7.82
N LEU A 35 -3.54 -5.16 7.24
CA LEU A 35 -4.71 -4.53 7.87
C LEU A 35 -5.49 -5.47 8.77
N GLY A 36 -5.32 -6.78 8.61
CA GLY A 36 -6.00 -7.78 9.44
C GLY A 36 -5.13 -8.32 10.56
N VAL A 37 -3.83 -8.55 10.34
CA VAL A 37 -2.96 -9.13 11.38
C VAL A 37 -2.20 -8.05 12.14
N PHE A 38 -1.51 -7.14 11.46
CA PHE A 38 -0.69 -6.14 12.16
C PHE A 38 -1.52 -5.08 12.89
N VAL A 39 -2.62 -4.61 12.28
CA VAL A 39 -3.54 -3.65 12.93
C VAL A 39 -4.23 -4.28 14.14
N GLU A 40 -4.76 -5.50 14.02
CA GLU A 40 -5.44 -6.16 15.15
C GLU A 40 -4.45 -6.59 16.26
N ALA A 41 -3.21 -6.94 15.89
CA ALA A 41 -2.15 -7.18 16.88
C ALA A 41 -1.84 -5.91 17.69
N ASP A 42 -1.89 -4.74 17.05
CA ASP A 42 -1.73 -3.46 17.72
C ASP A 42 -2.89 -3.15 18.68
N ALA A 43 -4.13 -3.38 18.23
CA ALA A 43 -5.32 -3.28 19.08
C ALA A 43 -5.22 -4.17 20.33
N ALA A 44 -4.73 -5.40 20.19
CA ALA A 44 -4.48 -6.30 21.31
C ALA A 44 -3.35 -5.78 22.23
N TRP A 45 -2.30 -5.19 21.67
CA TRP A 45 -1.18 -4.61 22.43
C TRP A 45 -1.62 -3.45 23.33
N HIS A 46 -2.59 -2.65 22.88
CA HIS A 46 -3.18 -1.58 23.69
C HIS A 46 -3.90 -2.08 24.94
N GLN A 47 -4.31 -3.36 25.00
CA GLN A 47 -4.99 -3.94 26.17
C GLN A 47 -4.02 -4.43 27.24
N VAL A 48 -2.72 -4.55 26.91
CA VAL A 48 -1.72 -5.19 27.78
C VAL A 48 -0.60 -4.25 28.21
N THR A 49 -0.56 -3.02 27.68
CA THR A 49 0.45 -2.03 28.04
C THR A 49 -0.14 -0.64 28.25
N ILE A 50 0.46 0.09 29.19
CA ILE A 50 0.41 1.55 29.20
C ILE A 50 1.66 2.01 28.47
N ARG A 51 1.50 2.90 27.49
CA ARG A 51 2.54 3.19 26.51
C ARG A 51 3.49 4.27 27.03
N ASP A 52 4.79 3.97 27.00
CA ASP A 52 5.84 4.96 27.29
C ASP A 52 5.94 6.04 26.19
N THR A 53 5.62 5.67 24.95
CA THR A 53 5.68 6.53 23.76
C THR A 53 4.86 5.94 22.61
N ASP A 54 4.86 6.59 21.44
CA ASP A 54 4.27 6.12 20.18
C ASP A 54 5.13 5.07 19.47
N PHE A 55 6.27 4.69 20.01
CA PHE A 55 7.12 3.62 19.48
C PHE A 55 6.92 2.31 20.24
N THR A 56 5.73 1.71 20.15
CA THR A 56 5.49 0.35 20.65
C THR A 56 6.08 -0.69 19.68
N PRO A 57 6.35 -1.94 20.14
CA PRO A 57 6.79 -3.00 19.24
C PRO A 57 5.83 -3.23 18.05
N THR A 58 4.52 -3.11 18.30
CA THR A 58 3.47 -3.24 17.27
C THR A 58 3.42 -2.02 16.34
N HIS A 59 3.58 -0.80 16.84
CA HIS A 59 3.69 0.40 16.01
C HIS A 59 4.91 0.34 15.09
N ILE A 60 6.07 -0.13 15.57
CA ILE A 60 7.28 -0.33 14.75
C ILE A 60 6.99 -1.29 13.59
N GLY A 61 6.35 -2.43 13.87
CA GLY A 61 5.95 -3.38 12.84
C GLY A 61 4.92 -2.83 11.86
N LEU A 62 3.89 -2.13 12.37
CA LEU A 62 2.77 -1.62 11.58
C LEU A 62 3.17 -0.42 10.73
N PHE A 63 3.53 0.69 11.38
CA PHE A 63 3.71 2.01 10.77
C PHE A 63 5.06 2.18 10.09
N TYR A 64 6.08 1.45 10.54
CA TYR A 64 7.45 1.66 10.06
C TYR A 64 8.00 0.48 9.23
N LEU A 65 7.27 -0.64 9.17
CA LEU A 65 7.64 -1.79 8.35
C LEU A 65 6.56 -2.13 7.32
N VAL A 66 5.38 -2.64 7.73
CA VAL A 66 4.45 -3.21 6.75
C VAL A 66 3.73 -2.17 5.90
N ILE A 67 3.25 -1.07 6.49
CA ILE A 67 2.61 0.02 5.72
C ILE A 67 3.60 0.64 4.72
N PRO A 68 4.83 1.03 5.12
CA PRO A 68 5.83 1.53 4.17
C PRO A 68 6.22 0.51 3.10
N ALA A 69 6.36 -0.77 3.45
CA ALA A 69 6.65 -1.82 2.47
C ALA A 69 5.53 -1.94 1.41
N GLY A 70 4.27 -1.87 1.83
CA GLY A 70 3.12 -1.84 0.92
C GLY A 70 3.12 -0.60 0.02
N ALA A 71 3.42 0.58 0.57
CA ALA A 71 3.51 1.82 -0.20
C ALA A 71 4.61 1.75 -1.27
N VAL A 72 5.80 1.25 -0.91
CA VAL A 72 6.91 1.06 -1.85
C VAL A 72 6.52 0.05 -2.94
N GLY A 73 5.88 -1.06 -2.58
CA GLY A 73 5.37 -2.04 -3.54
C GLY A 73 4.40 -1.43 -4.54
N ALA A 74 3.45 -0.62 -4.08
CA ALA A 74 2.48 0.07 -4.92
C ALA A 74 3.15 1.08 -5.88
N ILE A 75 4.11 1.87 -5.39
CA ILE A 75 4.86 2.85 -6.20
C ILE A 75 5.70 2.14 -7.27
N ILE A 76 6.42 1.08 -6.90
CA ILE A 76 7.22 0.28 -7.86
C ILE A 76 6.29 -0.34 -8.91
N GLY A 77 5.15 -0.90 -8.50
CA GLY A 77 4.14 -1.44 -9.41
C GLY A 77 3.60 -0.38 -10.38
N ALA A 78 3.32 0.83 -9.89
CA ALA A 78 2.87 1.96 -10.70
C ALA A 78 3.90 2.38 -11.75
N ILE A 79 5.15 2.57 -11.35
CA ILE A 79 6.24 2.90 -12.27
C ILE A 79 6.44 1.77 -13.29
N TRP A 80 6.39 0.51 -12.84
CA TRP A 80 6.57 -0.64 -13.72
C TRP A 80 5.49 -0.69 -14.81
N LEU A 81 4.22 -0.48 -14.43
CA LEU A 81 3.07 -0.51 -15.34
C LEU A 81 3.12 0.63 -16.36
N HIS A 82 3.31 1.88 -15.91
CA HIS A 82 3.35 3.07 -16.76
C HIS A 82 4.58 3.14 -17.69
N THR A 83 5.57 2.27 -17.48
CA THR A 83 6.76 2.20 -18.35
C THR A 83 6.76 1.02 -19.31
N ARG A 84 5.77 0.11 -19.23
CA ARG A 84 5.77 -1.16 -19.98
C ARG A 84 4.45 -1.49 -20.65
N MET A 85 3.31 -1.17 -20.06
CA MET A 85 2.00 -1.51 -20.61
C MET A 85 1.50 -0.39 -21.53
N PRO A 86 1.25 -0.64 -22.83
CA PRO A 86 0.81 0.37 -23.79
C PRO A 86 -0.35 1.23 -23.30
N ASP A 87 -1.34 0.61 -22.64
CA ASP A 87 -2.54 1.28 -22.15
C ASP A 87 -2.29 2.29 -21.02
N PHE A 88 -1.18 2.13 -20.29
CA PHE A 88 -0.79 3.00 -19.16
C PHE A 88 0.35 3.96 -19.53
N VAL A 89 0.98 3.80 -20.69
CA VAL A 89 2.02 4.73 -21.15
C VAL A 89 1.37 6.04 -21.60
N GLY A 90 1.73 7.14 -20.95
CA GLY A 90 1.18 8.47 -21.26
C GLY A 90 -0.28 8.66 -20.85
N ARG A 91 -0.84 7.74 -20.06
CA ARG A 91 -2.21 7.77 -19.56
C ARG A 91 -2.21 7.50 -18.06
N ALA A 92 -3.16 8.10 -17.35
CA ALA A 92 -3.34 7.92 -15.92
C ALA A 92 -4.69 7.22 -15.66
N SER A 93 -4.65 6.01 -15.13
CA SER A 93 -5.87 5.31 -14.70
C SER A 93 -6.27 5.80 -13.31
N ILE A 94 -7.42 6.47 -13.22
CA ILE A 94 -7.93 7.00 -11.94
C ILE A 94 -8.12 5.88 -10.90
N PRO A 95 -8.79 4.74 -11.20
CA PRO A 95 -8.92 3.65 -10.23
C PRO A 95 -7.58 3.14 -9.72
N PHE A 96 -6.60 3.03 -10.62
CA PHE A 96 -5.27 2.57 -10.25
C PHE A 96 -4.53 3.58 -9.37
N LEU A 97 -4.60 4.88 -9.69
CA LEU A 97 -3.96 5.92 -8.89
C LEU A 97 -4.55 6.01 -7.48
N LEU A 98 -5.86 5.79 -7.32
CA LEU A 98 -6.50 5.73 -6.00
C LEU A 98 -5.91 4.59 -5.15
N VAL A 99 -5.71 3.40 -5.73
CA VAL A 99 -5.10 2.27 -5.03
C VAL A 99 -3.65 2.56 -4.65
N VAL A 100 -2.88 3.17 -5.56
CA VAL A 100 -1.46 3.50 -5.31
C VAL A 100 -1.31 4.60 -4.26
N ALA A 101 -2.24 5.56 -4.20
CA ALA A 101 -2.23 6.64 -3.22
C ALA A 101 -2.78 6.22 -1.84
N ALA A 102 -3.55 5.13 -1.77
CA ALA A 102 -4.20 4.68 -0.54
C ALA A 102 -3.26 4.57 0.68
N PRO A 103 -2.03 4.01 0.57
CA PRO A 103 -1.10 3.93 1.70
C PRO A 103 -0.70 5.28 2.29
N VAL A 104 -0.71 6.35 1.49
CA VAL A 104 -0.43 7.71 1.97
C VAL A 104 -1.68 8.30 2.61
N MET A 105 -2.83 8.12 1.97
CA MET A 105 -4.11 8.70 2.40
C MET A 105 -4.70 8.03 3.64
N ILE A 106 -4.29 6.80 3.96
CA ILE A 106 -4.73 6.10 5.17
C ILE A 106 -3.98 6.58 6.42
N MET A 107 -2.76 7.11 6.29
CA MET A 107 -1.92 7.51 7.42
C MET A 107 -2.54 8.59 8.32
N PRO A 108 -3.20 9.64 7.79
CA PRO A 108 -3.94 10.57 8.64
C PRO A 108 -5.02 9.88 9.47
N ASN A 109 -5.76 8.94 8.87
CA ASN A 109 -6.83 8.23 9.59
C ASN A 109 -6.26 7.29 10.67
N LEU A 110 -5.30 6.43 10.32
CA LEU A 110 -4.71 5.50 11.28
C LEU A 110 -3.92 6.23 12.37
N GLY A 111 -3.06 7.17 11.98
CA GLY A 111 -2.23 7.91 12.93
C GLY A 111 -3.07 8.73 13.90
N LEU A 112 -3.97 9.59 13.41
CA LEU A 112 -4.77 10.45 14.28
C LEU A 112 -5.74 9.63 15.15
N ASN A 113 -6.18 8.45 14.70
CA ASN A 113 -6.97 7.54 15.52
C ASN A 113 -6.23 7.14 16.82
N GLU A 114 -4.90 6.96 16.76
CA GLU A 114 -4.10 6.63 17.96
C GLU A 114 -3.97 7.77 18.96
N TRP A 115 -4.24 9.00 18.54
CA TRP A 115 -4.09 10.20 19.34
C TRP A 115 -5.39 10.97 19.53
N GLY A 116 -6.53 10.39 19.15
CA GLY A 116 -7.83 11.05 19.23
C GLY A 116 -8.08 11.61 20.63
N HIS A 117 -7.80 10.83 21.68
CA HIS A 117 -8.01 11.26 23.06
C HIS A 117 -7.01 12.33 23.56
N THR A 118 -5.85 12.48 22.92
CA THR A 118 -4.80 13.42 23.31
C THR A 118 -4.94 14.76 22.59
N PHE A 119 -5.35 14.76 21.31
CA PHE A 119 -5.49 15.98 20.50
C PHE A 119 -6.91 16.49 20.35
N PHE A 120 -7.93 15.78 20.87
CA PHE A 120 -9.34 16.18 20.76
C PHE A 120 -9.62 17.63 21.22
N TYR A 121 -8.92 18.12 22.25
CA TYR A 121 -9.15 19.46 22.79
C TYR A 121 -8.52 20.60 21.97
N ALA A 122 -7.74 20.28 20.94
CA ALA A 122 -7.06 21.27 20.10
C ALA A 122 -7.82 21.58 18.79
N GLU A 123 -8.95 20.92 18.54
CA GLU A 123 -9.88 21.17 17.43
C GLU A 123 -11.03 22.10 17.86
#